data_AF-A0A960ZWY2-F1
#
_entry.id   AF-A0A960ZWY2-F1
#
_cell.length_a   1.000
_cell.length_b   1.000
_cell.length_c   1.000
_cell.angle_alpha   90.00
_cell.angle_beta   90.00
_cell.angle_gamma   90.00
#
_symmetry.space_group_name_H-M   'P 1'
#
loop_
_entity.id
_entity.type
_entity.pdbx_description
1 polymer ?
#
loop_
_entity_poly.entity_id
_entity_poly.type
_entity_poly.pdbx_seq_one_letter_code
_entity_poly.pdbx_strand_id
1 'polypeptide(L)'
;QFLESETETDADYGALMDKLCLRIDEIELSVRSTNCLASAHIVTIGDLVTIPEKKMMDYRNFGKKSLLEIKAKLKELGEEIGGLHLGMDLSKYGIRSSNVKEKVSAYLEMRRGEMESKALEEEDEEDEE
;
A
#
# COMPACT_ATOMS: atom_id res chain seq x y z
N GLN A 1 -12.61 17.17 -31.95
CA GLN A 1 -12.32 17.38 -30.52
C GLN A 1 -13.23 16.47 -29.73
N PHE A 2 -12.84 15.22 -29.51
CA PHE A 2 -13.49 14.31 -28.56
C PHE A 2 -12.43 13.35 -28.01
N LEU A 3 -12.46 13.17 -26.69
CA LEU A 3 -11.51 12.49 -25.83
C LEU A 3 -11.53 10.97 -26.07
N GLU A 4 -10.37 10.37 -26.25
CA GLU A 4 -10.13 8.96 -25.95
C GLU A 4 -8.78 8.87 -25.21
N SER A 5 -8.84 8.95 -23.88
CA SER A 5 -7.74 8.64 -22.96
C SER A 5 -8.28 7.70 -21.89
N GLU A 6 -8.59 6.45 -22.27
CA GLU A 6 -9.20 5.45 -21.37
C GLU A 6 -8.39 4.14 -21.23
N THR A 7 -7.11 4.08 -21.62
CA THR A 7 -6.37 2.80 -21.57
C THR A 7 -5.01 2.83 -20.87
N GLU A 8 -4.62 3.95 -20.25
CA GLU A 8 -3.29 4.05 -19.60
C GLU A 8 -3.31 3.72 -18.09
N THR A 9 -4.45 3.28 -17.53
CA THR A 9 -4.66 3.24 -16.07
C THR A 9 -4.54 1.88 -15.39
N ASP A 10 -4.53 0.76 -16.11
CA ASP A 10 -4.66 -0.56 -15.50
C ASP A 10 -3.33 -1.10 -14.93
N ALA A 11 -2.24 -0.98 -15.71
CA ALA A 11 -0.89 -1.39 -15.27
C ALA A 11 -0.42 -0.57 -14.06
N ASP A 12 -0.65 0.75 -14.10
CA ASP A 12 -0.33 1.66 -12.99
C ASP A 12 -1.18 1.36 -11.76
N TYR A 13 -2.44 0.93 -11.92
CA TYR A 13 -3.31 0.57 -10.80
C TYR A 13 -2.85 -0.70 -10.09
N GLY A 14 -2.41 -1.72 -10.85
CA GLY A 14 -1.83 -2.95 -10.28
C GLY A 14 -0.58 -2.67 -9.46
N ALA A 15 0.39 -1.95 -10.04
CA ALA A 15 1.62 -1.58 -9.36
C ALA A 15 1.36 -0.68 -8.13
N LEU A 16 0.39 0.24 -8.23
CA LEU A 16 -0.04 1.03 -7.08
C LEU A 16 -0.62 0.14 -5.97
N MET A 17 -1.55 -0.75 -6.30
CA MET A 17 -2.15 -1.66 -5.32
C MET A 17 -1.12 -2.57 -4.66
N ASP A 18 -0.14 -3.05 -5.42
CA ASP A 18 1.00 -3.80 -4.91
C ASP A 18 1.74 -3.03 -3.81
N LYS A 19 2.00 -1.73 -4.02
CA LYS A 19 2.65 -0.92 -2.98
C LYS A 19 1.71 -0.61 -1.82
N LEU A 20 0.42 -0.37 -2.08
CA LEU A 20 -0.57 -0.04 -1.03
C LEU A 20 -0.85 -1.22 -0.10
N CYS A 21 -0.78 -2.45 -0.60
CA CYS A 21 -0.99 -3.64 0.21
C CYS A 21 0.21 -4.03 1.08
N LEU A 22 1.39 -3.45 0.83
CA LEU A 22 2.56 -3.65 1.68
C LEU A 22 2.26 -3.21 3.12
N ARG A 23 2.80 -3.98 4.05
CA ARG A 23 2.65 -3.69 5.47
C ARG A 23 3.69 -2.68 5.93
N ILE A 24 3.32 -1.86 6.90
CA ILE A 24 4.24 -0.95 7.59
C ILE A 24 5.41 -1.71 8.23
N ASP A 25 5.17 -2.94 8.68
CA ASP A 25 6.19 -3.82 9.25
C ASP A 25 7.28 -4.23 8.23
N GLU A 26 6.95 -4.26 6.93
CA GLU A 26 7.86 -4.72 5.88
C GLU A 26 8.76 -3.61 5.34
N ILE A 27 8.40 -2.34 5.54
CA ILE A 27 9.10 -1.21 4.92
C ILE A 27 10.25 -0.65 5.77
N GLU A 28 10.87 -1.49 6.60
CA GLU A 28 12.05 -1.19 7.44
C GLU A 28 12.06 0.24 8.04
N LEU A 29 10.94 0.61 8.67
CA LEU A 29 10.87 1.87 9.41
C LEU A 29 11.57 1.75 10.77
N SER A 30 11.92 2.91 11.35
CA SER A 30 12.42 2.91 12.72
C SER A 30 11.34 2.35 13.67
N VAL A 31 11.77 1.61 14.69
CA VAL A 31 10.88 1.04 15.72
C VAL A 31 9.93 2.09 16.30
N ARG A 32 10.37 3.35 16.38
CA ARG A 32 9.53 4.48 16.82
C ARG A 32 8.44 4.82 15.82
N SER A 33 8.78 4.93 14.55
CA SER A 33 7.82 5.21 13.47
C SER A 33 6.79 4.08 13.35
N THR A 34 7.21 2.81 13.38
CA THR A 34 6.32 1.64 13.36
C THR A 34 5.37 1.62 14.55
N ASN A 35 5.87 1.83 15.77
CA ASN A 35 5.01 1.86 16.97
C ASN A 35 4.00 3.03 16.95
N CYS A 36 4.36 4.17 16.37
CA CYS A 36 3.44 5.30 16.21
C CYS A 36 2.31 4.98 15.21
N LEU A 37 2.66 4.36 14.08
CA LEU A 37 1.71 3.94 13.05
C LEU A 37 0.77 2.84 13.57
N ALA A 38 1.31 1.85 14.28
CA ALA A 38 0.52 0.80 14.93
C ALA A 38 -0.47 1.37 15.94
N SER A 39 -0.05 2.36 16.75
CA SER A 39 -0.94 3.06 17.69
C SER A 39 -2.04 3.87 17.01
N ALA A 40 -1.82 4.28 15.76
CA ALA A 40 -2.80 4.98 14.92
C ALA A 40 -3.68 4.00 14.11
N HIS A 41 -3.57 2.69 14.33
CA HIS A 41 -4.24 1.63 13.55
C HIS A 41 -3.92 1.68 12.05
N ILE A 42 -2.69 2.09 11.72
CA ILE A 42 -2.14 2.13 10.37
C ILE A 42 -1.26 0.90 10.21
N VAL A 43 -1.74 -0.09 9.45
CA VAL A 43 -1.04 -1.37 9.26
C VAL A 43 -0.44 -1.48 7.86
N THR A 44 -1.05 -0.80 6.88
CA THR A 44 -0.66 -0.87 5.46
C THR A 44 -0.23 0.49 4.93
N ILE A 45 0.51 0.49 3.82
CA ILE A 45 0.83 1.71 3.08
C ILE A 45 -0.43 2.39 2.57
N GLY A 46 -1.46 1.64 2.17
CA GLY A 46 -2.75 2.18 1.77
C GLY A 46 -3.38 3.07 2.84
N ASP A 47 -3.42 2.60 4.08
CA ASP A 47 -3.91 3.39 5.21
C ASP A 47 -3.05 4.66 5.41
N LEU A 48 -1.73 4.52 5.28
CA LEU A 48 -0.77 5.60 5.48
C LEU A 48 -0.92 6.72 4.45
N VAL A 49 -0.99 6.41 3.16
CA VAL A 49 -1.05 7.43 2.09
C VAL A 49 -2.39 8.15 2.04
N THR A 50 -3.47 7.55 2.52
CA THR A 50 -4.79 8.22 2.59
C THR A 50 -4.87 9.23 3.73
N ILE A 51 -3.94 9.19 4.69
CA ILE A 51 -3.91 10.12 5.81
C ILE A 51 -3.02 11.33 5.47
N PRO A 52 -3.54 12.56 5.58
CA PRO A 52 -2.75 13.74 5.32
C PRO A 52 -1.73 13.98 6.43
N GLU A 53 -0.60 14.58 6.07
CA GLU A 53 0.50 14.96 6.98
C GLU A 53 0.03 15.74 8.21
N LYS A 54 -0.94 16.65 8.05
CA LYS A 54 -1.49 17.43 9.17
C LYS A 54 -2.10 16.54 10.25
N LYS A 55 -2.81 15.47 9.85
CA LYS A 55 -3.41 14.50 10.77
C LYS A 55 -2.36 13.60 11.40
N MET A 56 -1.24 13.37 10.72
CA MET A 56 -0.10 12.66 11.30
C MET A 56 0.53 13.42 12.46
N MET A 57 0.63 14.76 12.36
CA MET A 57 1.16 15.59 13.44
C MET A 57 0.27 15.66 14.69
N ASP A 58 -1.01 15.30 14.58
CA ASP A 58 -1.94 15.25 15.72
C ASP A 58 -1.76 13.98 16.58
N TYR A 59 -1.07 12.94 16.08
CA TYR A 59 -0.82 11.74 16.87
C TYR A 59 0.20 12.02 17.98
N ARG A 60 -0.15 11.65 19.21
CA ARG A 60 0.53 12.01 20.48
C ARG A 60 2.03 11.64 20.55
N ASN A 61 2.56 10.87 19.62
CA ASN A 61 3.97 10.44 19.57
C ASN A 61 4.67 10.74 18.22
N PHE A 62 4.05 11.52 17.33
CA PHE A 62 4.64 11.85 16.03
C PHE A 62 5.58 13.05 16.12
N GLY A 63 6.85 12.83 15.74
CA GLY A 63 7.85 13.89 15.64
C GLY A 63 8.17 14.26 14.18
N LYS A 64 8.77 15.44 13.99
CA LYS A 64 9.30 15.88 12.67
C LYS A 64 10.24 14.84 12.04
N LYS A 65 11.00 14.11 12.85
CA LYS A 65 11.94 13.07 12.41
C LYS A 65 11.20 11.85 11.84
N SER A 66 10.24 11.29 12.58
CA SER A 66 9.42 10.16 12.11
C SER A 66 8.64 10.50 10.84
N LEU A 67 8.13 11.73 10.74
CA LEU A 67 7.41 12.20 9.56
C LEU A 67 8.31 12.23 8.31
N LEU A 68 9.55 12.69 8.46
CA LEU A 68 10.52 12.76 7.37
C LEU A 68 10.98 11.35 6.96
N GLU A 69 11.22 10.46 7.92
CA GLU A 69 11.53 9.04 7.66
C GLU A 69 10.41 8.38 6.83
N ILE A 70 9.16 8.56 7.24
CA ILE A 70 7.99 7.99 6.55
C ILE A 70 7.87 8.55 5.13
N LYS A 71 8.00 9.87 4.96
CA LYS A 71 7.96 10.51 3.64
C LYS A 71 9.06 10.00 2.73
N ALA A 72 10.28 9.86 3.24
CA ALA A 72 11.40 9.32 2.47
C ALA A 72 11.11 7.88 2.03
N LYS A 73 10.61 7.04 2.94
CA LYS A 73 10.28 5.64 2.65
C LYS A 73 9.12 5.49 1.67
N LEU A 74 8.06 6.28 1.82
CA LEU A 74 6.97 6.32 0.85
C LEU A 74 7.47 6.73 -0.53
N LYS A 75 8.30 7.77 -0.60
CA LYS A 75 8.87 8.21 -1.86
C LYS A 75 9.69 7.09 -2.50
N GLU A 76 10.59 6.47 -1.75
CA GLU A 76 11.45 5.34 -2.18
C GLU A 76 10.62 4.18 -2.73
N LEU A 77 9.59 3.73 -2.00
CA LEU A 77 8.70 2.64 -2.43
C LEU A 77 7.87 2.99 -3.66
N GLY A 78 7.54 4.27 -3.79
CA GLY A 78 6.71 4.80 -4.85
C GLY A 78 7.47 5.29 -6.07
N GLU A 79 8.82 5.29 -6.09
CA GLU A 79 9.59 5.88 -7.20
C GLU A 79 9.25 5.23 -8.54
N GLU A 80 8.95 3.93 -8.54
CA GLU A 80 8.55 3.17 -9.73
C GLU A 80 7.18 3.56 -10.30
N ILE A 81 6.30 4.13 -9.47
CA ILE A 81 4.91 4.48 -9.83
C ILE A 81 4.65 6.01 -9.82
N GLY A 82 5.71 6.82 -9.84
CA GLY A 82 5.61 8.29 -9.89
C GLY A 82 5.62 9.00 -8.52
N GLY A 83 5.88 8.26 -7.43
CA GLY A 83 6.16 8.77 -6.09
C GLY A 83 4.94 8.77 -5.16
N LEU A 84 4.99 7.98 -4.09
CA LEU A 84 3.96 7.97 -3.05
C LEU A 84 4.19 9.11 -2.05
N HIS A 85 3.09 9.70 -1.59
CA HIS A 85 3.11 10.75 -0.58
C HIS A 85 1.91 10.67 0.34
N LEU A 86 2.04 11.30 1.52
CA LEU A 86 0.97 11.40 2.51
C LEU A 86 -0.13 12.33 1.99
N GLY A 87 -1.38 11.86 2.07
CA GLY A 87 -2.54 12.60 1.59
C GLY A 87 -2.68 12.61 0.06
N MET A 88 -2.16 11.59 -0.63
CA MET A 88 -2.34 11.45 -2.08
C MET A 88 -3.82 11.29 -2.42
N ASP A 89 -4.29 12.02 -3.45
CA ASP A 89 -5.64 11.81 -3.96
C ASP A 89 -5.68 10.57 -4.84
N LEU A 90 -6.22 9.49 -4.28
CA LEU A 90 -6.45 8.24 -4.98
C LEU A 90 -7.89 8.13 -5.49
N SER A 91 -8.64 9.25 -5.50
CA SER A 91 -10.04 9.27 -5.96
C SER A 91 -10.13 8.84 -7.43
N LYS A 92 -9.11 9.14 -8.23
CA LYS A 92 -8.95 8.66 -9.62
C LYS A 92 -9.02 7.14 -9.75
N TYR A 93 -8.51 6.42 -8.75
CA TYR A 93 -8.46 4.96 -8.70
C TYR A 93 -9.63 4.35 -7.92
N GLY A 94 -10.59 5.18 -7.48
CA GLY A 94 -11.72 4.74 -6.65
C GLY A 94 -11.35 4.40 -5.20
N ILE A 95 -10.14 4.77 -4.76
CA ILE A 95 -9.63 4.51 -3.41
C ILE A 95 -9.83 5.75 -2.55
N ARG A 96 -10.41 5.56 -1.37
CA ARG A 96 -10.67 6.57 -0.35
C ARG A 96 -10.28 6.03 1.01
N SER A 97 -10.04 6.92 1.97
CA SER A 97 -9.74 6.53 3.36
C SER A 97 -10.80 5.59 3.97
N SER A 98 -12.05 5.63 3.50
CA SER A 98 -13.13 4.75 3.98
C SER A 98 -13.12 3.34 3.38
N ASN A 99 -12.57 3.13 2.18
CA ASN A 99 -12.63 1.86 1.46
C ASN A 99 -11.25 1.27 1.15
N VAL A 100 -10.16 1.98 1.47
CA VAL A 100 -8.79 1.53 1.20
C VAL A 100 -8.50 0.19 1.85
N LYS A 101 -8.96 -0.02 3.09
CA LYS A 101 -8.82 -1.31 3.78
C LYS A 101 -9.50 -2.44 3.02
N GLU A 102 -10.74 -2.22 2.60
CA GLU A 102 -11.51 -3.21 1.85
C GLU A 102 -10.85 -3.52 0.50
N LYS A 103 -10.40 -2.48 -0.22
CA LYS A 103 -9.71 -2.64 -1.51
C LYS A 103 -8.38 -3.39 -1.37
N VAL A 104 -7.58 -3.05 -0.37
CA VAL A 104 -6.31 -3.71 -0.08
C VAL A 104 -6.54 -5.17 0.33
N SER A 105 -7.50 -5.43 1.23
CA SER A 105 -7.85 -6.80 1.64
C SER A 105 -8.33 -7.64 0.46
N ALA A 106 -9.22 -7.10 -0.38
CA ALA A 106 -9.69 -7.79 -1.59
C ALA A 106 -8.54 -8.11 -2.56
N TYR A 107 -7.61 -7.16 -2.75
CA TYR A 107 -6.44 -7.36 -3.62
C TYR A 107 -5.51 -8.47 -3.10
N LEU A 108 -5.24 -8.48 -1.78
CA LEU A 108 -4.44 -9.51 -1.14
C LEU A 108 -5.10 -10.89 -1.20
N GLU A 109 -6.42 -10.97 -1.03
CA GLU A 109 -7.17 -12.23 -1.16
C GLU A 109 -7.12 -12.79 -2.58
N MET A 110 -7.25 -11.93 -3.60
CA MET A 110 -7.11 -12.35 -5.00
C MET A 110 -5.71 -12.94 -5.26
N ARG A 111 -4.63 -12.26 -4.82
CA ARG A 111 -3.26 -12.79 -4.98
C ARG A 111 -2.97 -14.02 -4.15
N ARG A 112 -3.54 -14.12 -2.95
CA ARG A 112 -3.37 -15.31 -2.09
C ARG A 112 -4.03 -16.53 -2.71
N GLY A 113 -5.23 -16.37 -3.29
CA GLY A 113 -5.93 -17.45 -3.99
C GLY A 113 -5.17 -17.97 -5.20
N GLU A 114 -4.47 -17.10 -5.93
CA GLU A 114 -3.59 -17.50 -7.04
C GLU A 114 -2.38 -18.32 -6.56
N MET A 115 -1.80 -17.96 -5.40
CA MET A 115 -0.65 -18.67 -4.82
C MET A 115 -1.06 -20.03 -4.23
N GLU A 116 -2.23 -20.11 -3.60
CA GLU A 116 -2.80 -21.34 -3.03
C GLU A 116 -3.19 -22.34 -4.14
N SER A 117 -3.70 -21.84 -5.28
CA SER A 117 -3.97 -22.68 -6.45
C SER A 117 -2.70 -23.23 -7.08
N LYS A 118 -1.60 -22.48 -7.03
CA LYS A 118 -0.31 -22.86 -7.61
C LYS A 118 0.49 -23.83 -6.73
N ALA A 119 0.33 -23.74 -5.40
CA ALA A 119 0.97 -24.65 -4.45
C ALA A 119 0.39 -26.08 -4.50
N LEU A 120 -0.90 -26.24 -4.83
CA LEU A 120 -1.51 -27.56 -5.01
C LEU A 120 -1.06 -28.27 -6.29
N GLU A 121 -0.69 -27.55 -7.35
CA GLU A 121 -0.17 -28.16 -8.58
C GLU A 121 1.25 -28.71 -8.41
N GLU A 122 2.05 -28.17 -7.48
CA GLU A 122 3.41 -28.66 -7.19
C GLU A 122 3.41 -29.92 -6.30
N GLU A 123 2.36 -30.19 -5.52
CA GLU A 123 2.27 -31.39 -4.68
C GLU A 123 1.87 -32.66 -5.47
N ASP A 124 1.26 -32.55 -6.65
CA ASP A 124 0.88 -33.70 -7.50
C ASP A 124 2.06 -34.22 -8.37
N GLU A 125 3.17 -33.48 -8.50
CA GLU A 125 4.37 -33.93 -9.25
C GLU A 125 5.39 -34.74 -8.41
N GLU A 126 5.30 -34.73 -7.07
CA GLU A 126 6.22 -35.46 -6.19
C GLU A 126 5.82 -36.93 -5.92
N ASP A 127 4.63 -37.39 -6.33
CA ASP A 127 4.18 -38.78 -6.15
C ASP A 127 4.46 -39.69 -7.39
N GLU A 128 5.11 -39.16 -8.44
CA GLU A 128 5.48 -39.93 -9.65
C GLU A 128 6.99 -40.27 -9.80
N GLU A 129 7.87 -40.00 -8.82
CA GLU A 129 9.28 -40.46 -8.84
C GLU A 129 9.62 -41.57 -7.83
#